data_AF-A0A2V2YLA9-F1
#
_entry.id   AF-A0A2V2YLA9-F1
#
_cell.length_a   1.000
_cell.length_b   1.000
_cell.length_c   1.000
_cell.angle_alpha   90.00
_cell.angle_beta   90.00
_cell.angle_gamma   90.00
#
_symmetry.space_group_name_H-M   'P 1'
#
loop_
_entity.id
_entity.type
_entity.pdbx_description
1 polymer ?
#
loop_
_entity_poly.entity_id
_entity_poly.type
_entity_poly.pdbx_seq_one_letter_code
_entity_poly.pdbx_strand_id
1 'polypeptide(L)'
;MEVPAYEVVTDAEGFKRAYERLIAEGHRVCFKPTDSEGGLGFRMINDKRDALRDLFGYVTNELTFEEAYSILSRTESFQSLMVMELLEGPEYSIDCIADGEGNLHAAIPRRKADGRLRVLENNEELIAIAQRVAAAYRIPYNFNIQMRYSNGVPKLLEINPRMSGGLHATCLTGINFPYLGVKAALGQPIGDLKPEYDMMTSHIELAMRMATFEADNRREEALAGDRSH
;
A
#
# COMPACT_ATOMS: atom_id res chain seq x y z
N MET A 1 4.11 -15.88 -12.48
CA MET A 1 3.84 -14.56 -11.87
C MET A 1 5.19 -13.92 -11.71
N GLU A 2 5.35 -12.69 -12.21
CA GLU A 2 6.62 -11.99 -12.12
C GLU A 2 6.69 -11.16 -10.85
N VAL A 3 7.89 -11.03 -10.30
CA VAL A 3 8.23 -10.13 -9.21
C VAL A 3 9.25 -9.12 -9.72
N PRO A 4 9.34 -7.93 -9.12
CA PRO A 4 10.40 -6.98 -9.40
C PRO A 4 11.78 -7.63 -9.26
N ALA A 5 12.79 -7.20 -10.02
CA ALA A 5 14.17 -7.46 -9.67
C ALA A 5 14.45 -6.80 -8.31
N TYR A 6 14.92 -7.57 -7.32
CA TYR A 6 15.21 -7.07 -5.99
C TYR A 6 16.37 -7.78 -5.31
N GLU A 7 16.84 -7.20 -4.22
CA GLU A 7 17.79 -7.78 -3.26
C GLU A 7 17.45 -7.31 -1.86
N VAL A 8 17.58 -8.18 -0.86
CA VAL A 8 17.43 -7.82 0.55
C VAL A 8 18.81 -7.65 1.16
N VAL A 9 19.04 -6.50 1.76
CA VAL A 9 20.34 -6.09 2.30
C VAL A 9 20.20 -5.59 3.73
N THR A 10 21.28 -5.69 4.51
CA THR A 10 21.32 -5.31 5.93
C THR A 10 22.51 -4.40 6.26
N ASP A 11 23.31 -4.03 5.26
CA ASP A 11 24.49 -3.17 5.40
C ASP A 11 24.68 -2.30 4.15
N ALA A 12 25.51 -1.26 4.28
CA ALA A 12 25.73 -0.27 3.23
C ALA A 12 26.38 -0.86 1.98
N GLU A 13 27.33 -1.78 2.13
CA GLU A 13 28.01 -2.43 1.01
C GLU A 13 27.04 -3.31 0.20
N GLY A 14 26.12 -4.01 0.88
CA GLY A 14 25.02 -4.73 0.27
C GLY A 14 24.11 -3.81 -0.52
N PHE A 15 23.72 -2.67 0.08
CA PHE A 15 22.93 -1.66 -0.63
C PHE A 15 23.63 -1.16 -1.91
N LYS A 16 24.92 -0.86 -1.84
CA LYS A 16 25.73 -0.44 -3.00
C LYS A 16 25.78 -1.50 -4.09
N ARG A 17 26.09 -2.75 -3.74
CA ARG A 17 26.13 -3.86 -4.70
C ARG A 17 24.77 -4.08 -5.38
N ALA A 18 23.68 -4.06 -4.60
CA ALA A 18 22.33 -4.21 -5.13
C ALA A 18 21.96 -3.08 -6.09
N TYR A 19 22.26 -1.83 -5.74
CA TYR A 19 22.05 -0.67 -6.60
C TYR A 19 22.85 -0.78 -7.90
N GLU A 20 24.16 -1.05 -7.83
CA GLU A 20 25.03 -1.16 -9.00
C GLU A 20 24.56 -2.26 -9.96
N ARG A 21 24.14 -3.41 -9.42
CA ARG A 21 23.58 -4.52 -10.21
C ARG A 21 22.31 -4.11 -10.93
N LEU A 22 21.33 -3.53 -10.22
CA LEU A 22 20.06 -3.12 -10.82
C LEU A 22 20.24 -2.02 -11.88
N ILE A 23 21.17 -1.08 -11.67
CA ILE A 23 21.53 -0.06 -12.66
C ILE A 23 22.17 -0.71 -13.89
N ALA A 24 23.07 -1.68 -13.71
CA ALA A 24 23.71 -2.41 -14.82
C ALA A 24 22.69 -3.23 -15.64
N GLU A 25 21.61 -3.70 -15.00
CA GLU A 25 20.46 -4.35 -15.63
C GLU A 25 19.52 -3.33 -16.34
N GLY A 26 19.78 -2.03 -16.21
CA GLY A 26 19.02 -0.96 -16.87
C GLY A 26 17.79 -0.48 -16.08
N HIS A 27 17.67 -0.85 -14.82
CA HIS A 27 16.54 -0.45 -13.97
C HIS A 27 16.77 0.93 -13.34
N ARG A 28 15.67 1.66 -13.12
CA ARG A 28 15.63 2.69 -12.06
C ARG A 28 15.48 1.99 -10.72
N VAL A 29 16.04 2.55 -9.65
CA VAL A 29 16.12 1.87 -8.35
C VAL A 29 15.27 2.59 -7.30
N CYS A 30 14.56 1.82 -6.49
CA CYS A 30 13.93 2.27 -5.26
C CYS A 30 14.24 1.29 -4.13
N PHE A 31 13.90 1.66 -2.89
CA PHE A 31 14.06 0.78 -1.75
C PHE A 31 12.97 0.98 -0.70
N LYS A 32 12.72 -0.04 0.11
CA LYS A 32 11.80 0.01 1.25
C LYS A 32 12.22 -0.95 2.36
N PRO A 33 11.86 -0.70 3.63
CA PRO A 33 11.97 -1.70 4.69
C PRO A 33 11.15 -2.95 4.33
N THR A 34 11.66 -4.14 4.68
CA THR A 34 10.94 -5.39 4.44
C THR A 34 9.71 -5.55 5.33
N ASP A 35 9.71 -4.91 6.52
CA ASP A 35 8.58 -4.85 7.43
C ASP A 35 8.10 -3.39 7.53
N SER A 36 7.03 -3.07 6.79
CA SER A 36 6.41 -1.75 6.77
C SER A 36 4.98 -1.83 6.27
N GLU A 37 4.14 -0.86 6.65
CA GLU A 37 2.79 -0.70 6.11
C GLU A 37 2.66 0.62 5.35
N GLY A 38 1.81 0.65 4.32
CA GLY A 38 1.41 1.89 3.65
C GLY A 38 2.53 2.62 2.91
N GLY A 39 3.60 1.94 2.52
CA GLY A 39 4.76 2.55 1.86
C GLY A 39 5.66 3.35 2.80
N LEU A 40 5.54 3.16 4.12
CA LEU A 40 6.43 3.79 5.09
C LEU A 40 7.89 3.39 4.81
N GLY A 41 8.77 4.40 4.71
CA GLY A 41 10.17 4.18 4.38
C GLY A 41 10.46 3.86 2.92
N PHE A 42 9.46 3.85 2.04
CA PHE A 42 9.68 3.76 0.59
C PHE A 42 10.42 5.00 0.09
N ARG A 43 11.46 4.78 -0.72
CA ARG A 43 12.29 5.83 -1.30
C ARG A 43 12.69 5.49 -2.72
N MET A 44 12.78 6.50 -3.58
CA MET A 44 13.21 6.36 -4.97
C MET A 44 14.57 7.00 -5.16
N ILE A 45 15.47 6.32 -5.86
CA ILE A 45 16.77 6.89 -6.23
C ILE A 45 16.59 7.76 -7.48
N ASN A 46 16.92 9.04 -7.35
CA ASN A 46 16.93 10.01 -8.43
C ASN A 46 18.18 10.89 -8.37
N ASP A 47 19.24 10.44 -9.04
CA ASP A 47 20.53 11.17 -9.11
C ASP A 47 20.46 12.46 -9.94
N LYS A 48 19.32 12.73 -10.59
CA LYS A 48 19.08 13.93 -11.40
C LYS A 48 18.19 14.96 -10.68
N ARG A 49 17.86 14.75 -9.41
CA ARG A 49 17.01 15.67 -8.64
C ARG A 49 17.71 17.01 -8.41
N ASP A 50 16.93 18.08 -8.31
CA ASP A 50 17.42 19.42 -7.99
C ASP A 50 17.21 19.69 -6.49
N ALA A 51 18.28 19.52 -5.71
CA ALA A 51 18.25 19.67 -4.26
C ALA A 51 17.80 21.07 -3.81
N LEU A 52 18.11 22.13 -4.57
CA LEU A 52 17.70 23.49 -4.23
C LEU A 52 16.19 23.65 -4.44
N ARG A 53 15.68 23.12 -5.55
CA ARG A 53 14.24 23.13 -5.81
C ARG A 53 13.46 22.32 -4.77
N ASP A 54 13.99 21.16 -4.38
CA ASP A 54 13.34 20.30 -3.39
C ASP A 54 13.30 20.95 -2.00
N LEU A 55 14.31 21.78 -1.66
CA LEU A 55 14.33 22.53 -0.40
C LEU A 55 13.19 23.55 -0.27
N PHE A 56 12.79 24.18 -1.38
CA PHE A 56 11.69 25.15 -1.41
C PHE A 56 10.38 24.55 -1.92
N GLY A 57 10.41 23.30 -2.36
CA GLY A 57 9.28 22.57 -2.92
C GLY A 57 8.53 21.73 -1.89
N TYR A 58 7.70 20.83 -2.40
CA TYR A 58 7.08 19.81 -1.57
C TYR A 58 8.10 18.72 -1.24
N VAL A 59 8.01 18.16 -0.03
CA VAL A 59 8.80 17.00 0.36
C VAL A 59 8.47 15.82 -0.56
N THR A 60 9.49 15.26 -1.19
CA THR A 60 9.37 14.07 -2.04
C THR A 60 9.94 12.84 -1.30
N ASN A 61 9.61 11.65 -1.81
CA ASN A 61 10.25 10.41 -1.36
C ASN A 61 11.53 10.10 -2.15
N GLU A 62 12.14 11.10 -2.77
CA GLU A 62 13.32 10.94 -3.61
C GLU A 62 14.61 11.29 -2.85
N LEU A 63 15.68 10.60 -3.20
CA LEU A 63 17.04 10.94 -2.80
C LEU A 63 18.03 10.46 -3.87
N THR A 64 19.24 11.00 -3.85
CA THR A 64 20.35 10.47 -4.65
C THR A 64 20.92 9.21 -4.01
N PHE A 65 21.63 8.40 -4.79
CA PHE A 65 22.38 7.25 -4.28
C PHE A 65 23.35 7.67 -3.17
N GLU A 66 24.08 8.76 -3.39
CA GLU A 66 25.11 9.25 -2.46
C GLU A 66 24.51 9.64 -1.10
N GLU A 67 23.34 10.30 -1.12
CA GLU A 67 22.61 10.62 0.11
C GLU A 67 22.17 9.36 0.86
N ALA A 68 21.64 8.36 0.13
CA ALA A 68 21.23 7.08 0.72
C ALA A 68 22.41 6.38 1.38
N TYR A 69 23.49 6.22 0.60
CA TYR A 69 24.67 5.48 0.99
C TYR A 69 25.38 6.15 2.17
N SER A 70 25.49 7.48 2.16
CA SER A 70 26.05 8.27 3.27
C SER A 70 25.28 8.08 4.57
N ILE A 71 23.95 7.98 4.53
CA ILE A 71 23.12 7.71 5.71
C ILE A 71 23.32 6.28 6.21
N LEU A 72 23.24 5.30 5.29
CA LEU A 72 23.34 3.88 5.62
C LEU A 72 24.73 3.48 6.13
N SER A 73 25.80 4.15 5.65
CA SER A 73 27.19 3.90 6.07
C SER A 73 27.53 4.40 7.48
N ARG A 74 26.61 5.11 8.15
CA ARG A 74 26.82 5.59 9.54
C ARG A 74 26.65 4.51 10.60
N THR A 75 26.18 3.33 10.21
CA THR A 75 26.00 2.17 11.07
C THR A 75 26.58 0.94 10.40
N GLU A 76 27.08 -0.01 11.17
CA GLU A 76 27.61 -1.27 10.63
C GLU A 76 26.51 -2.13 9.99
N SER A 77 25.30 -2.09 10.55
CA SER A 77 24.13 -2.79 10.03
C SER A 77 22.83 -2.06 10.36
N PHE A 78 21.76 -2.42 9.64
CA PHE A 78 20.42 -1.87 9.79
C PHE A 78 19.35 -2.94 9.53
N GLN A 79 18.09 -2.61 9.85
CA GLN A 79 16.93 -3.48 9.57
C GLN A 79 16.84 -3.82 8.07
N SER A 80 16.42 -5.05 7.74
CA SER A 80 16.35 -5.52 6.36
C SER A 80 15.68 -4.51 5.41
N LEU A 81 16.42 -4.16 4.37
CA LEU A 81 16.01 -3.23 3.33
C LEU A 81 15.91 -3.98 2.01
N MET A 82 14.79 -3.84 1.32
CA MET A 82 14.59 -4.37 -0.02
C MET A 82 14.97 -3.27 -1.02
N VAL A 83 16.06 -3.48 -1.76
CA VAL A 83 16.47 -2.64 -2.90
C VAL A 83 15.92 -3.29 -4.16
N MET A 84 15.20 -2.55 -4.99
CA MET A 84 14.42 -3.13 -6.08
C MET A 84 14.30 -2.19 -7.29
N GLU A 85 13.94 -2.74 -8.44
CA GLU A 85 13.56 -1.92 -9.59
C GLU A 85 12.33 -1.06 -9.26
N LEU A 86 12.34 0.18 -9.75
CA LEU A 86 11.22 1.10 -9.67
C LEU A 86 10.21 0.78 -10.78
N LEU A 87 8.99 0.42 -10.39
CA LEU A 87 7.89 0.19 -11.33
C LEU A 87 7.08 1.48 -11.52
N GLU A 88 6.94 1.94 -12.76
CA GLU A 88 6.29 3.23 -13.06
C GLU A 88 4.91 3.09 -13.71
N GLY A 89 4.51 1.88 -14.13
CA GLY A 89 3.22 1.66 -14.78
C GLY A 89 2.03 1.68 -13.82
N PRO A 90 0.82 1.42 -14.33
CA PRO A 90 -0.40 1.38 -13.54
C PRO A 90 -0.33 0.46 -12.32
N GLU A 91 -0.80 0.98 -11.18
CA GLU A 91 -0.89 0.26 -9.91
C GLU A 91 -2.30 -0.31 -9.74
N TYR A 92 -2.36 -1.60 -9.39
CA TYR A 92 -3.57 -2.36 -9.16
C TYR A 92 -3.57 -2.97 -7.76
N SER A 93 -4.76 -3.00 -7.18
CA SER A 93 -5.09 -3.73 -5.96
C SER A 93 -6.17 -4.74 -6.33
N ILE A 94 -5.94 -6.03 -6.11
CA ILE A 94 -6.90 -7.10 -6.40
C ILE A 94 -7.49 -7.54 -5.06
N ASP A 95 -8.72 -7.12 -4.80
CA ASP A 95 -9.45 -7.49 -3.59
C ASP A 95 -10.09 -8.87 -3.78
N CYS A 96 -9.76 -9.80 -2.90
CA CYS A 96 -10.13 -11.21 -3.02
C CYS A 96 -10.94 -11.65 -1.80
N ILE A 97 -11.88 -12.59 -2.01
CA ILE A 97 -12.61 -13.29 -0.94
C ILE A 97 -12.54 -14.79 -1.21
N ALA A 98 -12.08 -15.53 -0.20
CA ALA A 98 -12.04 -16.99 -0.19
C ALA A 98 -12.83 -17.57 0.99
N ASP A 99 -13.15 -18.86 0.94
CA ASP A 99 -13.70 -19.60 2.07
C ASP A 99 -12.63 -19.89 3.15
N GLY A 100 -13.02 -20.60 4.21
CA GLY A 100 -12.09 -20.97 5.29
C GLY A 100 -10.97 -21.94 4.87
N GLU A 101 -11.14 -22.63 3.74
CA GLU A 101 -10.15 -23.55 3.16
C GLU A 101 -9.26 -22.86 2.10
N GLY A 102 -9.45 -21.55 1.88
CA GLY A 102 -8.71 -20.76 0.91
C GLY A 102 -9.17 -20.92 -0.54
N ASN A 103 -10.37 -21.46 -0.80
CA ASN A 103 -10.92 -21.52 -2.15
C ASN A 103 -11.47 -20.14 -2.55
N LEU A 104 -10.97 -19.59 -3.66
CA LEU A 104 -11.33 -18.25 -4.12
C LEU A 104 -12.76 -18.19 -4.67
N HIS A 105 -13.56 -17.24 -4.18
CA HIS A 105 -14.93 -16.98 -4.64
C HIS A 105 -15.04 -15.75 -5.54
N ALA A 106 -14.26 -14.69 -5.27
CA ALA A 106 -14.17 -13.53 -6.15
C ALA A 106 -12.81 -12.85 -6.05
N ALA A 107 -12.37 -12.25 -7.16
CA ALA A 107 -11.19 -11.40 -7.26
C ALA A 107 -11.55 -10.19 -8.14
N ILE A 108 -11.34 -8.98 -7.61
CA ILE A 108 -11.73 -7.74 -8.27
C ILE A 108 -10.50 -6.84 -8.42
N PRO A 109 -9.96 -6.73 -9.65
CA PRO A 109 -8.90 -5.77 -9.94
C PRO A 109 -9.42 -4.33 -9.83
N ARG A 110 -8.75 -3.54 -8.98
CA ARG A 110 -9.01 -2.11 -8.79
C ARG A 110 -7.76 -1.31 -9.11
N ARG A 111 -7.78 -0.58 -10.23
CA ARG A 111 -6.70 0.31 -10.64
C ARG A 111 -6.78 1.64 -9.88
N LYS A 112 -5.63 2.12 -9.43
CA LYS A 112 -5.46 3.49 -8.96
C LYS A 112 -5.39 4.43 -10.17
N ALA A 113 -6.35 5.35 -10.28
CA ALA A 113 -6.35 6.43 -11.26
C ALA A 113 -6.05 7.77 -10.58
N ASP A 114 -6.19 8.88 -11.30
CA ASP A 114 -5.84 10.21 -10.83
C ASP A 114 -6.60 10.60 -9.55
N GLY A 115 -5.86 11.11 -8.57
CA GLY A 115 -6.39 11.51 -7.27
C GLY A 115 -7.15 10.39 -6.54
N ARG A 116 -8.44 10.63 -6.32
CA ARG A 116 -9.33 9.72 -5.56
C ARG A 116 -10.05 8.70 -6.45
N LEU A 117 -9.82 8.75 -7.76
CA LEU A 117 -10.51 7.87 -8.71
C LEU A 117 -9.96 6.44 -8.63
N ARG A 118 -10.87 5.47 -8.67
CA ARG A 118 -10.56 4.04 -8.75
C ARG A 118 -11.36 3.43 -9.88
N VAL A 119 -10.70 2.64 -10.72
CA VAL A 119 -11.37 1.93 -11.81
C VAL A 119 -11.41 0.45 -11.45
N LEU A 120 -12.62 -0.10 -11.39
CA LEU A 120 -12.86 -1.53 -11.19
C LEU A 120 -12.93 -2.14 -12.59
N GLU A 121 -11.95 -2.94 -12.95
CA GLU A 121 -11.79 -3.43 -14.32
C GLU A 121 -11.97 -4.94 -14.38
N ASN A 122 -12.65 -5.43 -15.41
CA ASN A 122 -12.66 -6.86 -15.72
C ASN A 122 -11.33 -7.26 -16.40
N ASN A 123 -10.24 -7.17 -15.65
CA ASN A 123 -8.91 -7.53 -16.14
C ASN A 123 -8.65 -9.02 -15.93
N GLU A 124 -8.89 -9.81 -16.98
CA GLU A 124 -8.76 -11.27 -16.97
C GLU A 124 -7.35 -11.76 -16.58
N GLU A 125 -6.29 -11.04 -16.98
CA GLU A 125 -4.90 -11.38 -16.64
C GLU A 125 -4.68 -11.30 -15.13
N LEU A 126 -5.13 -10.22 -14.50
CA LEU A 126 -5.01 -10.01 -13.05
C LEU A 126 -5.91 -10.98 -12.26
N ILE A 127 -7.11 -11.29 -12.77
CA ILE A 127 -7.99 -12.30 -12.16
C ILE A 127 -7.31 -13.69 -12.20
N ALA A 128 -6.71 -14.06 -13.34
CA ALA A 128 -5.96 -15.31 -13.45
C ALA A 128 -4.74 -15.36 -12.53
N ILE A 129 -4.06 -14.23 -12.30
CA ILE A 129 -3.00 -14.12 -11.28
C ILE A 129 -3.57 -14.41 -9.88
N ALA A 130 -4.68 -13.78 -9.51
CA ALA A 130 -5.32 -13.97 -8.21
C ALA A 130 -5.75 -15.42 -7.97
N GLN A 131 -6.28 -16.10 -9.00
CA GLN A 131 -6.61 -17.52 -8.95
C GLN A 131 -5.38 -18.40 -8.65
N ARG A 132 -4.24 -18.12 -9.30
CA ARG A 132 -2.98 -18.85 -9.03
C ARG A 132 -2.45 -18.59 -7.62
N VAL A 133 -2.55 -17.35 -7.14
CA VAL A 133 -2.18 -16.98 -5.77
C VAL A 133 -3.05 -17.73 -4.76
N ALA A 134 -4.37 -17.72 -4.94
CA ALA A 134 -5.29 -18.43 -4.05
C ALA A 134 -5.01 -19.95 -4.03
N ALA A 135 -4.77 -20.56 -5.19
CA ALA A 135 -4.46 -21.98 -5.30
C ALA A 135 -3.14 -22.36 -4.60
N ALA A 136 -2.12 -21.49 -4.67
CA ALA A 136 -0.81 -21.74 -4.09
C ALA A 136 -0.77 -21.51 -2.58
N TYR A 137 -1.36 -20.42 -2.09
CA TYR A 137 -1.22 -19.99 -0.69
C TYR A 137 -2.42 -20.35 0.18
N ARG A 138 -3.58 -20.63 -0.41
CA ARG A 138 -4.84 -20.95 0.30
C ARG A 138 -5.17 -19.97 1.42
N ILE A 139 -5.03 -18.67 1.14
CA ILE A 139 -5.29 -17.60 2.12
C ILE A 139 -6.80 -17.54 2.37
N PRO A 140 -7.27 -17.72 3.62
CA PRO A 140 -8.70 -17.72 3.90
C PRO A 140 -9.26 -16.29 3.92
N TYR A 141 -10.56 -16.19 3.70
CA TYR A 141 -11.33 -14.95 3.87
C TYR A 141 -10.85 -13.82 2.95
N ASN A 142 -10.83 -12.58 3.44
CA ASN A 142 -10.43 -11.43 2.65
C ASN A 142 -8.92 -11.27 2.63
N PHE A 143 -8.37 -11.19 1.43
CA PHE A 143 -6.96 -10.85 1.20
C PHE A 143 -6.83 -9.93 -0.01
N ASN A 144 -5.69 -9.27 -0.11
CA ASN A 144 -5.42 -8.29 -1.15
C ASN A 144 -4.09 -8.59 -1.83
N ILE A 145 -4.07 -8.51 -3.17
CA ILE A 145 -2.85 -8.63 -3.96
C ILE A 145 -2.56 -7.27 -4.58
N GLN A 146 -1.37 -6.72 -4.36
CA GLN A 146 -0.95 -5.49 -5.01
C GLN A 146 0.00 -5.79 -6.15
N MET A 147 -0.29 -5.20 -7.30
CA MET A 147 0.43 -5.41 -8.54
C MET A 147 0.77 -4.05 -9.13
N ARG A 148 1.88 -3.97 -9.85
CA ARG A 148 2.18 -2.80 -10.67
C ARG A 148 2.77 -3.22 -12.00
N TYR A 149 2.29 -2.60 -13.06
CA TYR A 149 2.77 -2.87 -14.40
C TYR A 149 4.14 -2.23 -14.62
N SER A 150 4.99 -2.90 -15.38
CA SER A 150 6.22 -2.36 -15.94
C SER A 150 6.40 -2.93 -17.35
N ASN A 151 6.56 -2.06 -18.34
CA ASN A 151 6.67 -2.43 -19.76
C ASN A 151 5.55 -3.38 -20.23
N GLY A 152 4.32 -3.14 -19.77
CA GLY A 152 3.15 -3.96 -20.12
C GLY A 152 3.01 -5.27 -19.34
N VAL A 153 3.95 -5.60 -18.44
CA VAL A 153 3.93 -6.82 -17.63
C VAL A 153 3.54 -6.52 -16.18
N PRO A 154 2.53 -7.20 -15.60
CA PRO A 154 2.17 -7.00 -14.21
C PRO A 154 3.13 -7.74 -13.26
N LYS A 155 3.78 -6.99 -12.37
CA LYS A 155 4.69 -7.53 -11.34
C LYS A 155 4.07 -7.43 -9.95
N LEU A 156 4.26 -8.46 -9.13
CA LEU A 156 3.74 -8.54 -7.77
C LEU A 156 4.52 -7.61 -6.83
N LEU A 157 3.80 -6.73 -6.12
CA LEU A 157 4.38 -5.88 -5.07
C LEU A 157 4.27 -6.53 -3.70
N GLU A 158 3.07 -6.94 -3.31
CA GLU A 158 2.79 -7.55 -2.00
C GLU A 158 1.48 -8.33 -2.01
N ILE A 159 1.35 -9.26 -1.06
CA ILE A 159 0.10 -9.96 -0.75
C ILE A 159 -0.20 -9.70 0.72
N ASN A 160 -1.36 -9.13 1.00
CA ASN A 160 -1.81 -8.81 2.35
C ASN A 160 -2.92 -9.79 2.74
N PRO A 161 -2.76 -10.60 3.80
CA PRO A 161 -3.81 -11.48 4.33
C PRO A 161 -4.86 -10.69 5.14
N ARG A 162 -5.30 -9.55 4.59
CA ARG A 162 -6.29 -8.66 5.17
C ARG A 162 -7.00 -7.85 4.09
N MET A 163 -8.06 -7.16 4.50
CA MET A 163 -8.73 -6.17 3.67
C MET A 163 -7.78 -5.02 3.29
N SER A 164 -7.94 -4.50 2.07
CA SER A 164 -7.25 -3.29 1.63
C SER A 164 -8.00 -2.04 2.11
N GLY A 165 -7.29 -0.92 2.26
CA GLY A 165 -7.92 0.36 2.64
C GLY A 165 -8.94 0.88 1.61
N GLY A 166 -8.84 0.43 0.35
CA GLY A 166 -9.75 0.79 -0.72
C GLY A 166 -10.90 -0.19 -0.97
N LEU A 167 -11.06 -1.21 -0.13
CA LEU A 167 -12.07 -2.27 -0.30
C LEU A 167 -13.50 -1.72 -0.40
N HIS A 168 -13.78 -0.60 0.27
CA HIS A 168 -15.08 0.08 0.19
C HIS A 168 -15.48 0.46 -1.24
N ALA A 169 -14.52 0.83 -2.09
CA ALA A 169 -14.77 1.10 -3.50
C ALA A 169 -15.10 -0.20 -4.25
N THR A 170 -14.38 -1.28 -3.96
CA THR A 170 -14.63 -2.62 -4.51
C THR A 170 -16.03 -3.13 -4.16
N CYS A 171 -16.58 -2.79 -2.99
CA CYS A 171 -17.95 -3.18 -2.65
C CYS A 171 -19.02 -2.60 -3.59
N LEU A 172 -18.70 -1.59 -4.41
CA LEU A 172 -19.59 -1.05 -5.44
C LEU A 172 -19.84 -2.02 -6.61
N THR A 173 -19.05 -3.10 -6.70
CA THR A 173 -19.33 -4.23 -7.62
C THR A 173 -20.57 -5.05 -7.23
N GLY A 174 -21.26 -4.70 -6.14
CA GLY A 174 -22.38 -5.46 -5.58
C GLY A 174 -21.95 -6.56 -4.60
N ILE A 175 -20.64 -6.76 -4.41
CA ILE A 175 -20.10 -7.77 -3.49
C ILE A 175 -19.74 -7.14 -2.14
N ASN A 176 -20.40 -7.55 -1.06
CA ASN A 176 -20.09 -7.07 0.29
C ASN A 176 -18.94 -7.90 0.92
N PHE A 177 -17.70 -7.60 0.54
CA PHE A 177 -16.50 -8.30 1.00
C PHE A 177 -16.37 -8.40 2.53
N PRO A 178 -16.57 -7.31 3.32
CA PRO A 178 -16.50 -7.41 4.78
C PRO A 178 -17.51 -8.39 5.36
N TYR A 179 -18.77 -8.31 4.93
CA TYR A 179 -19.81 -9.23 5.36
C TYR A 179 -19.50 -10.68 5.00
N LEU A 180 -19.07 -10.93 3.76
CA LEU A 180 -18.72 -12.27 3.30
C LEU A 180 -17.51 -12.85 4.03
N GLY A 181 -16.53 -12.01 4.40
CA GLY A 181 -15.41 -12.43 5.24
C GLY A 181 -15.85 -12.92 6.62
N VAL A 182 -16.76 -12.17 7.28
CA VAL A 182 -17.34 -12.61 8.56
C VAL A 182 -18.16 -13.88 8.39
N LYS A 183 -18.97 -13.95 7.33
CA LYS A 183 -19.78 -15.14 7.00
C LYS A 183 -18.92 -16.38 6.84
N ALA A 184 -17.85 -16.28 6.04
CA ALA A 184 -16.89 -17.36 5.82
C ALA A 184 -16.17 -17.77 7.11
N ALA A 185 -15.76 -16.80 7.94
CA ALA A 185 -15.12 -17.07 9.23
C ALA A 185 -16.03 -17.79 10.24
N LEU A 186 -17.34 -17.66 10.09
CA LEU A 186 -18.34 -18.40 10.86
C LEU A 186 -18.70 -19.76 10.23
N GLY A 187 -17.97 -20.20 9.20
CA GLY A 187 -18.23 -21.46 8.50
C GLY A 187 -19.49 -21.45 7.64
N GLN A 188 -20.05 -20.27 7.35
CA GLN A 188 -21.24 -20.15 6.51
C GLN A 188 -20.85 -20.06 5.02
N PRO A 189 -21.69 -20.60 4.11
CA PRO A 189 -21.37 -20.59 2.68
C PRO A 189 -21.39 -19.17 2.10
N ILE A 190 -20.40 -18.81 1.29
CA ILE A 190 -20.33 -17.50 0.61
C ILE A 190 -21.45 -17.37 -0.43
N GLY A 191 -21.75 -18.46 -1.16
CA GLY A 191 -22.75 -18.50 -2.24
C GLY A 191 -22.18 -18.04 -3.59
N ASP A 192 -23.05 -17.99 -4.60
CA ASP A 192 -22.68 -17.54 -5.94
C ASP A 192 -22.59 -16.02 -5.99
N LEU A 193 -21.44 -15.51 -6.41
CA LEU A 193 -21.16 -14.08 -6.52
C LEU A 193 -21.21 -13.66 -7.99
N LYS A 194 -21.84 -12.50 -8.25
CA LYS A 194 -21.91 -11.89 -9.59
C LYS A 194 -21.45 -10.43 -9.50
N PRO A 195 -20.13 -10.19 -9.45
CA PRO A 195 -19.60 -8.83 -9.42
C PRO A 195 -19.87 -8.09 -10.72
N GLU A 196 -20.23 -6.81 -10.61
CA GLU A 196 -20.23 -5.85 -11.71
C GLU A 196 -18.83 -5.27 -11.89
N TYR A 197 -18.39 -5.07 -13.13
CA TYR A 197 -17.08 -4.52 -13.48
C TYR A 197 -17.21 -3.28 -14.38
N ASP A 198 -16.06 -2.75 -14.79
CA ASP A 198 -15.90 -1.68 -15.77
C ASP A 198 -16.57 -0.37 -15.35
N MET A 199 -16.33 -0.01 -14.09
CA MET A 199 -16.84 1.22 -13.48
C MET A 199 -15.73 2.07 -12.87
N MET A 200 -15.91 3.40 -12.98
CA MET A 200 -15.08 4.38 -12.29
C MET A 200 -15.80 4.85 -11.02
N THR A 201 -15.07 4.85 -9.91
CA THR A 201 -15.60 5.15 -8.59
C THR A 201 -14.75 6.22 -7.91
N SER A 202 -15.38 6.98 -7.02
CA SER A 202 -14.75 7.96 -6.14
C SER A 202 -15.52 7.99 -4.81
N HIS A 203 -14.90 8.50 -3.76
CA HIS A 203 -15.57 8.80 -2.49
C HIS A 203 -15.59 10.31 -2.23
N ILE A 204 -16.61 10.76 -1.53
CA ILE A 204 -16.77 12.15 -1.10
C ILE A 204 -16.68 12.18 0.42
N GLU A 205 -15.75 12.96 0.95
CA GLU A 205 -15.64 13.24 2.37
C GLU A 205 -16.49 14.48 2.70
N LEU A 206 -17.50 14.30 3.55
CA LEU A 206 -18.34 15.40 4.01
C LEU A 206 -17.82 15.89 5.35
N ALA A 207 -17.41 17.16 5.40
CA ALA A 207 -17.06 17.79 6.67
C ALA A 207 -18.28 17.81 7.60
N MET A 208 -18.12 17.26 8.80
CA MET A 208 -19.18 17.25 9.81
C MET A 208 -18.72 17.99 11.06
N ARG A 209 -19.57 18.88 11.58
CA ARG A 209 -19.38 19.48 12.91
C ARG A 209 -19.69 18.41 13.95
N MET A 210 -18.67 17.90 14.62
CA MET A 210 -18.87 16.88 15.66
C MET A 210 -19.44 17.46 16.95
N ALA A 211 -18.94 18.62 17.39
CA ALA A 211 -19.43 19.35 18.55
C ALA A 211 -19.00 20.82 18.48
N THR A 212 -19.57 21.65 19.34
CA THR A 212 -19.06 22.99 19.66
C THR A 212 -18.44 22.89 21.03
N PHE A 213 -17.17 23.26 21.16
CA PHE A 213 -16.60 23.42 22.49
C PHE A 213 -17.03 24.79 23.01
N GLU A 214 -17.88 24.80 24.04
CA GLU A 214 -18.07 26.00 24.85
C GLU A 214 -16.80 26.21 25.68
N ALA A 215 -16.20 27.40 25.59
CA ALA A 215 -15.09 27.75 26.47
C ALA A 215 -15.65 27.88 27.89
N ASP A 216 -15.46 26.84 28.69
CA ASP A 216 -15.88 26.83 30.09
C ASP A 216 -14.94 27.74 30.89
N ASN A 217 -15.21 29.04 30.83
CA ASN A 217 -14.46 30.08 31.51
C ASN A 217 -14.94 30.20 32.96
N ARG A 218 -14.81 29.11 33.74
CA ARG A 218 -15.04 29.11 35.20
C ARG A 218 -14.19 28.05 35.89
N ARG A 219 -12.98 28.44 36.32
CA ARG A 219 -12.36 28.04 37.61
C ARG A 219 -10.95 28.62 37.69
N GLU A 220 -10.83 29.88 38.12
CA GLU A 220 -9.60 30.35 38.78
C GLU A 220 -9.78 31.55 39.74
N GLU A 221 -10.99 31.84 40.22
CA GLU A 221 -11.22 32.85 41.29
C GLU A 221 -11.85 32.25 42.57
N ALA A 222 -11.45 31.03 42.94
CA ALA A 222 -11.81 30.42 44.23
C ALA A 222 -10.60 30.21 45.16
N LEU A 223 -9.44 30.82 44.86
CA LEU A 223 -8.20 30.66 45.66
C LEU A 223 -7.53 31.99 46.08
N ALA A 224 -8.21 33.13 45.97
CA ALA A 224 -7.70 34.43 46.44
C ALA A 224 -8.52 35.05 47.59
N GLY A 225 -9.41 34.26 48.23
CA GLY A 225 -10.34 34.73 49.25
C GLY A 225 -10.29 33.95 50.56
N ASP A 226 -9.10 33.58 51.06
CA ASP A 226 -8.96 33.23 52.49
C ASP A 226 -7.49 33.26 52.96
N ARG A 227 -6.90 34.46 53.09
CA ARG A 227 -5.79 34.74 54.03
C ARG A 227 -5.88 36.19 54.49
N SER A 228 -6.89 36.47 55.30
CA SER A 228 -6.84 37.55 56.28
C SER A 228 -6.89 36.90 57.66
N HIS A 229 -5.77 36.88 58.37
CA HIS A 229 -5.59 37.04 59.83
C HIS A 229 -4.08 37.09 60.10
#